data_AF-A0A6P1VEB3-F1
#
_entry.id   AF-A0A6P1VEB3-F1
#
_cell.length_a   1.000
_cell.length_b   1.000
_cell.length_c   1.000
_cell.angle_alpha   90.00
_cell.angle_beta   90.00
_cell.angle_gamma   90.00
#
_symmetry.space_group_name_H-M   'P 1'
#
loop_
_entity.id
_entity.type
_entity.pdbx_description
1 polymer ?
#
loop_
_entity_poly.entity_id
_entity_poly.type
_entity_poly.pdbx_seq_one_letter_code
_entity_poly.pdbx_strand_id
1 'polypeptide(L)'
;MTQSYEHNGNGSPNPNAANWAEIGREDGPVYLDLSTLDFSKVEETYSKIKDPNKAIEVEISETTQKVETVITEEDGTERVETVNTANPGDAIVTGKKGERYVINAEDFRNLYEPLTEENGVAANGKYLPKNVVKCMENPEGKEIVIDAPWGGRQTGGANCIIVESQIENSDGKKERYIIERGAFEATYKKDSQTAGEE
;
A
#
# COMPACT_ATOMS: atom_id res chain seq x y z
N MET A 1 24.53 -8.05 20.13
CA MET A 1 23.42 -8.24 21.10
C MET A 1 22.14 -8.08 20.32
N THR A 2 21.48 -9.20 20.03
CA THR A 2 20.23 -9.26 19.28
C THR A 2 19.10 -8.99 20.27
N GLN A 3 18.36 -7.89 20.10
CA GLN A 3 17.13 -7.67 20.86
C GLN A 3 15.98 -8.34 20.12
N SER A 4 15.55 -9.47 20.68
CA SER A 4 14.25 -10.09 20.43
C SER A 4 13.17 -9.21 21.05
N TYR A 5 12.26 -8.66 20.24
CA TYR A 5 11.06 -8.02 20.78
C TYR A 5 10.00 -9.09 21.00
N GLU A 6 9.82 -9.44 22.27
CA GLU A 6 8.68 -10.20 22.76
C GLU A 6 7.41 -9.36 22.61
N HIS A 7 6.47 -9.87 21.82
CA HIS A 7 5.11 -9.34 21.73
C HIS A 7 4.35 -9.73 23.00
N ASN A 8 4.50 -8.95 24.07
CA ASN A 8 3.63 -9.07 25.24
C ASN A 8 2.27 -8.47 24.90
N GLY A 9 1.35 -9.36 24.51
CA GLY A 9 -0.07 -9.06 24.41
C GLY A 9 -0.62 -8.65 25.77
N ASN A 10 -0.96 -7.37 25.92
CA ASN A 10 -1.99 -6.90 26.83
C ASN A 10 -2.41 -5.45 26.48
N GLY A 11 -2.69 -5.20 25.20
CA GLY A 11 -3.46 -4.04 24.80
C GLY A 11 -4.91 -4.27 25.18
N SER A 12 -5.44 -3.47 26.10
CA SER A 12 -6.87 -3.48 26.44
C SER A 12 -7.69 -3.30 25.14
N PRO A 13 -8.75 -4.09 24.90
CA PRO A 13 -9.57 -3.93 23.71
C PRO A 13 -10.14 -2.52 23.71
N ASN A 14 -9.91 -1.78 22.62
CA ASN A 14 -10.50 -0.47 22.41
C ASN A 14 -12.03 -0.62 22.44
N PRO A 15 -12.75 -0.02 23.40
CA PRO A 15 -14.20 -0.20 23.54
C PRO A 15 -15.00 0.46 22.39
N ASN A 16 -14.34 1.23 21.52
CA ASN A 16 -14.90 1.80 20.29
C ASN A 16 -14.37 1.15 19.01
N ALA A 17 -13.63 0.03 19.10
CA ALA A 17 -13.51 -0.85 17.94
C ALA A 17 -14.91 -1.40 17.67
N ALA A 18 -15.56 -0.88 16.63
CA ALA A 18 -16.88 -1.31 16.22
C ALA A 18 -16.95 -2.84 16.28
N ASN A 19 -17.83 -3.34 17.15
CA ASN A 19 -18.07 -4.74 17.34
C ASN A 19 -18.82 -5.22 16.09
N TRP A 20 -18.07 -5.50 15.02
CA TRP A 20 -18.59 -6.01 13.75
C TRP A 20 -19.02 -7.49 13.83
N ALA A 21 -18.96 -8.07 15.03
CA ALA A 21 -19.65 -9.31 15.31
C ALA A 21 -21.15 -9.03 15.45
N GLU A 22 -21.96 -9.75 14.67
CA GLU A 22 -23.43 -9.86 14.78
C GLU A 22 -24.29 -8.89 13.96
N ILE A 23 -24.07 -8.81 12.64
CA ILE A 23 -25.20 -8.64 11.69
C ILE A 23 -25.01 -9.55 10.47
N GLY A 24 -25.46 -10.80 10.58
CA GLY A 24 -26.12 -11.52 9.46
C GLY A 24 -25.33 -11.89 8.20
N ARG A 25 -24.03 -12.20 8.26
CA ARG A 25 -23.36 -13.00 7.22
C ARG A 25 -23.01 -14.37 7.80
N GLU A 26 -23.61 -15.44 7.30
CA GLU A 26 -23.33 -16.82 7.75
C GLU A 26 -21.87 -17.25 7.49
N ASP A 27 -21.13 -16.50 6.66
CA ASP A 27 -19.70 -16.63 6.46
C ASP A 27 -19.02 -15.26 6.60
N GLY A 28 -18.25 -15.05 7.67
CA GLY A 28 -17.40 -13.87 7.83
C GLY A 28 -16.31 -13.77 6.75
N PRO A 29 -15.50 -12.70 6.75
CA PRO A 29 -14.41 -12.57 5.80
C PRO A 29 -13.45 -13.75 5.87
N VAL A 30 -12.98 -14.22 4.71
CA VAL A 30 -11.99 -15.30 4.64
C VAL A 30 -10.59 -14.75 4.82
N TYR A 31 -9.84 -15.31 5.75
CA TYR A 31 -8.42 -15.03 5.84
C TYR A 31 -7.67 -15.70 4.67
N LEU A 32 -6.94 -14.90 3.89
CA LEU A 32 -6.16 -15.36 2.74
C LEU A 32 -4.66 -15.20 3.01
N ASP A 33 -3.95 -16.32 3.09
CA ASP A 33 -2.49 -16.31 3.15
C ASP A 33 -1.92 -16.05 1.74
N LEU A 34 -1.40 -14.84 1.53
CA LEU A 34 -0.89 -14.46 0.22
C LEU A 34 0.33 -15.27 -0.23
N SER A 35 1.03 -15.98 0.67
CA SER A 35 2.16 -16.83 0.30
C SER A 35 1.74 -18.06 -0.53
N THR A 36 0.46 -18.46 -0.47
CA THR A 36 -0.07 -19.59 -1.24
C THR A 36 -0.35 -19.23 -2.70
N LEU A 37 -0.32 -17.94 -3.06
CA LEU A 37 -0.56 -17.47 -4.41
C LEU A 37 0.73 -17.49 -5.25
N ASP A 38 0.62 -18.04 -6.46
CA ASP A 38 1.75 -18.24 -7.37
C ASP A 38 1.75 -17.21 -8.52
N PHE A 39 2.34 -16.05 -8.26
CA PHE A 39 2.49 -14.95 -9.23
C PHE A 39 3.50 -15.24 -10.35
N SER A 40 4.26 -16.34 -10.27
CA SER A 40 5.22 -16.69 -11.34
C SER A 40 4.54 -17.01 -12.66
N LYS A 41 3.30 -17.51 -12.61
CA LYS A 41 2.46 -17.86 -13.76
C LYS A 41 1.71 -16.68 -14.38
N VAL A 42 1.69 -15.53 -13.72
CA VAL A 42 1.07 -14.32 -14.26
C VAL A 42 2.08 -13.65 -15.19
N GLU A 43 1.79 -13.64 -16.48
CA GLU A 43 2.65 -13.02 -17.49
C GLU A 43 2.41 -11.51 -17.61
N GLU A 44 1.18 -11.10 -17.31
CA GLU A 44 0.74 -9.73 -17.51
C GLU A 44 1.23 -8.82 -16.39
N THR A 45 1.76 -7.67 -16.79
CA THR A 45 2.23 -6.63 -15.88
C THR A 45 1.47 -5.34 -16.10
N TYR A 46 1.40 -4.55 -15.05
CA TYR A 46 0.68 -3.30 -15.01
C TYR A 46 1.54 -2.23 -14.35
N SER A 47 1.77 -1.14 -15.04
CA SER A 47 2.47 0.03 -14.48
C SER A 47 1.50 1.00 -13.84
N LYS A 48 1.89 1.63 -12.73
CA LYS A 48 1.17 2.81 -12.22
C LYS A 48 1.19 3.92 -13.28
N ILE A 49 0.06 4.59 -13.45
CA ILE A 49 -0.09 5.70 -14.40
C ILE A 49 0.72 6.89 -13.91
N LYS A 50 1.72 7.32 -14.69
CA LYS A 50 2.53 8.52 -14.44
C LYS A 50 1.81 9.78 -14.94
N ASP A 51 0.81 10.22 -14.19
CA ASP A 51 0.08 11.46 -14.44
C ASP A 51 0.67 12.60 -13.59
N PRO A 52 1.32 13.63 -14.17
CA PRO A 52 1.85 14.79 -13.44
C PRO A 52 0.83 15.49 -12.55
N ASN A 53 -0.46 15.48 -12.92
CA ASN A 53 -1.53 16.08 -12.13
C ASN A 53 -1.93 15.25 -10.90
N LYS A 54 -1.44 14.02 -10.83
CA LYS A 54 -1.64 13.10 -9.70
C LYS A 54 -0.33 12.76 -8.98
N ALA A 55 0.72 13.55 -9.18
CA ALA A 55 1.95 13.42 -8.43
C ALA A 55 1.65 13.53 -6.92
N ILE A 56 2.30 12.67 -6.13
CA ILE A 56 2.13 12.67 -4.69
C ILE A 56 2.99 13.77 -4.06
N GLU A 57 2.50 14.30 -2.94
CA GLU A 57 3.26 15.24 -2.11
C GLU A 57 4.04 14.48 -1.05
N VAL A 58 5.33 14.78 -0.96
CA VAL A 58 6.28 14.07 -0.12
C VAL A 58 7.12 15.04 0.67
N GLU A 59 7.15 14.83 1.98
CA GLU A 59 8.12 15.41 2.90
C GLU A 59 9.23 14.39 3.14
N ILE A 60 10.50 14.76 2.90
CA ILE A 60 11.62 13.93 3.33
C ILE A 60 11.94 14.31 4.77
N SER A 61 11.83 13.36 5.68
CA SER A 61 12.02 13.61 7.10
C SER A 61 13.48 14.00 7.38
N GLU A 62 13.70 15.15 8.02
CA GLU A 62 15.05 15.59 8.41
C GLU A 62 15.45 15.04 9.78
N THR A 63 14.47 14.70 10.61
CA THR A 63 14.66 14.23 11.98
C THR A 63 13.83 12.98 12.25
N THR A 64 14.11 12.27 13.34
CA THR A 64 13.25 11.18 13.79
C THR A 64 11.94 11.75 14.33
N GLN A 65 10.80 11.39 13.72
CA GLN A 65 9.47 11.85 14.14
C GLN A 65 8.44 10.71 14.11
N LYS A 66 7.46 10.78 15.00
CA LYS A 66 6.28 9.91 14.95
C LYS A 66 5.30 10.45 13.92
N VAL A 67 4.75 9.54 13.12
CA VAL A 67 3.75 9.83 12.10
C VAL A 67 2.57 8.91 12.33
N GLU A 68 1.40 9.51 12.51
CA GLU A 68 0.14 8.78 12.64
C GLU A 68 -0.60 8.81 11.30
N THR A 69 -1.01 7.64 10.82
CA THR A 69 -1.97 7.55 9.72
C THR A 69 -3.36 7.70 10.32
N VAL A 70 -4.01 8.83 10.05
CA VAL A 70 -5.38 9.11 10.47
C VAL A 70 -6.31 8.95 9.28
N ILE A 71 -7.36 8.16 9.45
CA ILE A 71 -8.43 7.99 8.45
C ILE A 71 -9.65 8.79 8.92
N THR A 72 -10.16 9.62 8.02
CA THR A 72 -11.48 10.26 8.16
C THR A 72 -12.54 9.43 7.43
N GLU A 73 -13.48 8.90 8.19
CA GLU A 73 -14.65 8.15 7.72
C GLU A 73 -15.68 9.09 7.03
N GLU A 74 -16.67 8.52 6.35
CA GLU A 74 -17.69 9.29 5.62
C GLU A 74 -18.54 10.20 6.53
N ASP A 75 -18.73 9.80 7.79
CA ASP A 75 -19.44 10.58 8.81
C ASP A 75 -18.57 11.68 9.45
N GLY A 76 -17.32 11.82 8.99
CA GLY A 76 -16.36 12.80 9.50
C GLY A 76 -15.63 12.35 10.76
N THR A 77 -15.87 11.15 11.26
CA THR A 77 -15.10 10.61 12.40
C THR A 77 -13.67 10.28 11.97
N GLU A 78 -12.71 10.56 12.85
CA GLU A 78 -11.30 10.24 12.63
C GLU A 78 -10.87 9.07 13.50
N ARG A 79 -10.10 8.16 12.92
CA ARG A 79 -9.43 7.07 13.65
C ARG A 79 -7.96 6.99 13.29
N VAL A 80 -7.12 6.73 14.29
CA VAL A 80 -5.71 6.37 14.06
C VAL A 80 -5.68 4.93 13.56
N GLU A 81 -5.20 4.74 12.33
CA GLU A 81 -5.02 3.42 11.73
C GLU A 81 -3.67 2.84 12.08
N THR A 82 -2.59 3.61 11.91
CA THR A 82 -1.23 3.19 12.25
C THR A 82 -0.45 4.31 12.91
N VAL A 83 0.57 3.93 13.70
CA VAL A 83 1.57 4.85 14.27
C VAL A 83 2.95 4.32 13.91
N ASN A 84 3.66 5.06 13.06
CA ASN A 84 4.99 4.70 12.58
C ASN A 84 6.01 5.76 12.98
N THR A 85 7.30 5.42 12.87
CA THR A 85 8.40 6.35 13.11
C THR A 85 9.14 6.60 11.81
N ALA A 86 9.16 7.84 11.35
CA ALA A 86 10.01 8.28 10.24
C ALA A 86 11.39 8.65 10.79
N ASN A 87 12.44 8.09 10.22
CA ASN A 87 13.84 8.44 10.49
C ASN A 87 14.34 9.47 9.47
N PRO A 88 15.48 10.14 9.73
CA PRO A 88 16.09 11.02 8.75
C PRO A 88 16.29 10.31 7.39
N GLY A 89 15.76 10.92 6.33
CA GLY A 89 15.78 10.41 4.95
C GLY A 89 14.54 9.61 4.55
N ASP A 90 13.70 9.18 5.49
CA ASP A 90 12.44 8.51 5.17
C ASP A 90 11.45 9.50 4.55
N ALA A 91 10.63 9.00 3.63
CA ALA A 91 9.59 9.77 2.97
C ALA A 91 8.30 9.69 3.78
N ILE A 92 7.69 10.85 4.02
CA ILE A 92 6.35 10.98 4.57
C ILE A 92 5.44 11.41 3.42
N VAL A 93 4.60 10.48 2.98
CA VAL A 93 3.66 10.68 1.86
C VAL A 93 2.31 11.13 2.42
N THR A 94 1.78 12.22 1.88
CA THR A 94 0.44 12.70 2.21
C THR A 94 -0.57 12.23 1.16
N GLY A 95 -1.55 11.46 1.59
CA GLY A 95 -2.68 11.02 0.79
C GLY A 95 -3.75 12.10 0.61
N LYS A 96 -4.79 11.79 -0.17
CA LYS A 96 -5.74 12.80 -0.66
C LYS A 96 -6.64 13.38 0.42
N LYS A 97 -6.94 12.61 1.46
CA LYS A 97 -7.74 13.07 2.61
C LYS A 97 -6.84 13.58 3.75
N GLY A 98 -5.53 13.73 3.51
CA GLY A 98 -4.57 14.22 4.50
C GLY A 98 -3.90 13.11 5.33
N GLU A 99 -4.23 11.84 5.07
CA GLU A 99 -3.59 10.70 5.71
C GLU A 99 -2.08 10.69 5.42
N ARG A 100 -1.24 10.41 6.44
CA ARG A 100 0.22 10.43 6.30
C ARG A 100 0.79 9.03 6.47
N TYR A 101 1.71 8.65 5.58
CA TYR A 101 2.36 7.35 5.57
C TYR A 101 3.87 7.50 5.57
N VAL A 102 4.57 6.64 6.32
CA VAL A 102 6.03 6.57 6.31
C VAL A 102 6.47 5.49 5.34
N ILE A 103 7.37 5.83 4.43
CA ILE A 103 8.07 4.91 3.54
C ILE A 103 9.56 5.12 3.79
N ASN A 104 10.30 4.04 4.05
CA ASN A 104 11.74 4.20 4.27
C ASN A 104 12.44 4.74 3.02
N ALA A 105 13.61 5.34 3.24
CA ALA A 105 14.35 6.04 2.18
C ALA A 105 14.66 5.17 0.95
N GLU A 106 14.94 3.87 1.14
CA GLU A 106 15.30 2.95 0.05
C GLU A 106 14.08 2.58 -0.78
N ASP A 107 13.01 2.13 -0.12
CA ASP A 107 11.75 1.77 -0.77
C ASP A 107 11.16 2.96 -1.50
N PHE A 108 11.23 4.15 -0.92
CA PHE A 108 10.77 5.36 -1.58
C PHE A 108 11.53 5.63 -2.87
N ARG A 109 12.87 5.54 -2.86
CA ARG A 109 13.70 5.71 -4.07
C ARG A 109 13.43 4.63 -5.11
N ASN A 110 13.05 3.42 -4.71
CA ASN A 110 12.72 2.35 -5.64
C ASN A 110 11.32 2.55 -6.24
N LEU A 111 10.36 3.02 -5.44
CA LEU A 111 8.95 3.15 -5.84
C LEU A 111 8.61 4.47 -6.52
N TYR A 112 9.41 5.52 -6.35
CA TYR A 112 9.09 6.87 -6.82
C TYR A 112 10.25 7.57 -7.53
N GLU A 113 9.91 8.52 -8.39
CA GLU A 113 10.85 9.47 -9.01
C GLU A 113 10.34 10.90 -8.86
N PRO A 114 11.24 11.90 -8.76
CA PRO A 114 10.83 13.30 -8.75
C PRO A 114 10.05 13.64 -10.03
N LEU A 115 8.99 14.43 -9.89
CA LEU A 115 8.33 15.04 -11.02
C LEU A 115 9.25 16.11 -11.60
N THR A 116 9.59 16.03 -12.89
CA THR A 116 10.38 17.05 -13.57
C THR A 116 9.45 18.07 -14.23
N GLU A 117 9.62 19.36 -13.94
CA GLU A 117 8.92 20.45 -14.59
C GLU A 117 9.37 20.63 -16.05
N GLU A 118 8.64 21.42 -16.84
CA GLU A 118 8.95 21.67 -18.26
C GLU A 118 10.36 22.25 -18.48
N ASN A 119 10.91 22.95 -17.49
CA ASN A 119 12.25 23.54 -17.50
C ASN A 119 13.37 22.52 -17.17
N GLY A 120 13.04 21.26 -16.92
CA GLY A 120 14.00 20.20 -16.55
C GLY A 120 14.38 20.16 -15.07
N VAL A 121 13.80 21.02 -14.22
CA VAL A 121 14.04 21.07 -12.77
C VAL A 121 13.04 20.17 -12.05
N ALA A 122 13.48 19.47 -11.01
CA ALA A 122 12.58 18.67 -10.18
C ALA A 122 11.61 19.58 -9.41
N ALA A 123 10.32 19.33 -9.55
CA ALA A 123 9.27 19.95 -8.76
C ALA A 123 9.46 19.56 -7.29
N ASN A 124 9.71 20.55 -6.44
CA ASN A 124 10.01 20.32 -5.04
C ASN A 124 8.88 19.55 -4.34
N GLY A 125 9.22 18.44 -3.66
CA GLY A 125 8.28 17.62 -2.92
C GLY A 125 7.25 16.85 -3.74
N LYS A 126 7.32 16.86 -5.08
CA LYS A 126 6.36 16.14 -5.96
C LYS A 126 7.00 14.94 -6.63
N TYR A 127 6.33 13.79 -6.53
CA TYR A 127 6.86 12.53 -7.02
C TYR A 127 5.85 11.74 -7.84
N LEU A 128 6.34 11.05 -8.86
CA LEU A 128 5.60 10.12 -9.69
C LEU A 128 5.89 8.67 -9.28
N PRO A 129 4.88 7.79 -9.30
CA PRO A 129 5.11 6.37 -9.02
C PRO A 129 5.85 5.67 -10.17
N LYS A 130 6.70 4.72 -9.83
CA LYS A 130 7.40 3.82 -10.76
C LYS A 130 6.93 2.38 -10.69
N ASN A 131 6.09 2.03 -9.71
CA ASN A 131 5.77 0.64 -9.41
C ASN A 131 5.12 -0.07 -10.61
N VAL A 132 5.63 -1.28 -10.88
CA VAL A 132 5.09 -2.26 -11.84
C VAL A 132 4.59 -3.44 -11.02
N VAL A 133 3.39 -3.93 -11.30
CA VAL A 133 2.77 -5.03 -10.55
C VAL A 133 2.35 -6.16 -11.48
N LYS A 134 2.32 -7.37 -10.93
CA LYS A 134 1.47 -8.46 -11.41
C LYS A 134 0.21 -8.49 -10.58
N CYS A 135 -0.91 -8.94 -11.13
CA CYS A 135 -2.18 -8.96 -10.42
C CYS A 135 -2.95 -10.26 -10.64
N MET A 136 -3.78 -10.60 -9.66
CA MET A 136 -4.77 -11.67 -9.71
C MET A 136 -6.11 -11.15 -9.21
N GLU A 137 -7.19 -11.74 -9.70
CA GLU A 137 -8.49 -11.55 -9.07
C GLU A 137 -8.53 -12.26 -7.72
N ASN A 138 -9.38 -11.77 -6.83
CA ASN A 138 -9.66 -12.45 -5.57
C ASN A 138 -10.19 -13.89 -5.84
N PRO A 139 -9.43 -14.94 -5.46
CA PRO A 139 -9.81 -16.32 -5.77
C PRO A 139 -11.02 -16.80 -4.97
N GLU A 140 -11.34 -16.15 -3.86
CA GLU A 140 -12.43 -16.55 -2.98
C GLU A 140 -13.79 -16.04 -3.47
N GLY A 141 -13.82 -15.00 -4.31
CA GLY A 141 -15.07 -14.39 -4.79
C GLY A 141 -15.98 -13.84 -3.67
N LYS A 142 -15.43 -13.64 -2.46
CA LYS A 142 -16.09 -13.09 -1.26
C LYS A 142 -15.12 -12.17 -0.52
N GLU A 143 -15.59 -11.53 0.54
CA GLU A 143 -14.73 -10.67 1.35
C GLU A 143 -13.53 -11.45 1.93
N ILE A 144 -12.34 -10.89 1.77
CA ILE A 144 -11.08 -11.47 2.25
C ILE A 144 -10.35 -10.52 3.19
N VAL A 145 -9.54 -11.08 4.07
CA VAL A 145 -8.60 -10.36 4.94
C VAL A 145 -7.20 -10.93 4.77
N ILE A 146 -6.21 -10.06 4.64
CA ILE A 146 -4.78 -10.42 4.57
C ILE A 146 -4.02 -9.76 5.71
N ASP A 147 -2.85 -10.30 6.02
CA ASP A 147 -1.82 -9.53 6.74
C ASP A 147 -1.10 -8.61 5.74
N ALA A 148 -1.18 -7.31 5.98
CA ALA A 148 -0.61 -6.31 5.08
C ALA A 148 0.92 -6.20 5.26
N PRO A 149 1.69 -5.91 4.18
CA PRO A 149 3.15 -5.86 4.27
C PRO A 149 3.66 -4.70 5.15
N TRP A 150 2.88 -3.63 5.29
CA TRP A 150 3.15 -2.50 6.20
C TRP A 150 2.68 -2.75 7.65
N GLY A 151 2.22 -3.97 7.97
CA GLY A 151 1.67 -4.33 9.27
C GLY A 151 0.18 -4.05 9.41
N GLY A 152 -0.48 -4.87 10.22
CA GLY A 152 -1.93 -4.84 10.39
C GLY A 152 -2.68 -5.68 9.37
N ARG A 153 -4.01 -5.59 9.38
CA ARG A 153 -4.90 -6.33 8.49
C ARG A 153 -5.47 -5.42 7.41
N GLN A 154 -5.52 -5.92 6.18
CA GLN A 154 -6.21 -5.26 5.08
C GLN A 154 -7.39 -6.12 4.62
N THR A 155 -8.56 -5.50 4.44
CA THR A 155 -9.77 -6.15 3.96
C THR A 155 -10.01 -5.82 2.48
N GLY A 156 -10.48 -6.81 1.72
CA GLY A 156 -10.87 -6.66 0.32
C GLY A 156 -12.25 -7.26 0.05
N GLY A 157 -13.05 -6.62 -0.80
CA GLY A 157 -14.32 -7.16 -1.26
C GLY A 157 -14.18 -8.34 -2.23
N ALA A 158 -15.33 -8.95 -2.57
CA ALA A 158 -15.42 -10.10 -3.49
C ALA A 158 -14.72 -9.89 -4.85
N ASN A 159 -14.70 -8.65 -5.34
CA ASN A 159 -14.13 -8.28 -6.63
C ASN A 159 -12.79 -7.53 -6.52
N CYS A 160 -12.15 -7.49 -5.34
CA CYS A 160 -10.87 -6.83 -5.20
C CYS A 160 -9.77 -7.49 -6.06
N ILE A 161 -8.70 -6.75 -6.28
CA ILE A 161 -7.50 -7.21 -6.97
C ILE A 161 -6.43 -7.47 -5.91
N ILE A 162 -5.74 -8.59 -6.04
CA ILE A 162 -4.52 -8.88 -5.28
C ILE A 162 -3.35 -8.55 -6.21
N VAL A 163 -2.42 -7.73 -5.76
CA VAL A 163 -1.25 -7.34 -6.54
C VAL A 163 0.04 -7.84 -5.88
N GLU A 164 1.05 -8.09 -6.70
CA GLU A 164 2.43 -8.30 -6.30
C GLU A 164 3.31 -7.26 -6.99
N SER A 165 3.99 -6.41 -6.19
CA SER A 165 5.00 -5.50 -6.72
C SER A 165 6.14 -6.27 -7.38
N GLN A 166 6.55 -5.82 -8.56
CA GLN A 166 7.72 -6.36 -9.25
C GLN A 166 9.01 -5.61 -8.87
N ILE A 167 8.90 -4.64 -7.97
CA ILE A 167 10.01 -3.95 -7.34
C ILE A 167 10.18 -4.56 -5.94
N GLU A 168 11.39 -5.01 -5.62
CA GLU A 168 11.70 -5.49 -4.28
C GLU A 168 11.80 -4.33 -3.30
N ASN A 169 11.28 -4.53 -2.10
CA ASN A 169 11.52 -3.64 -0.98
C ASN A 169 12.92 -3.84 -0.39
N SER A 170 13.27 -3.05 0.61
CA SER A 170 14.55 -3.03 1.31
C SER A 170 14.90 -4.35 2.00
N ASP A 171 13.91 -5.22 2.26
CA ASP A 171 14.10 -6.57 2.76
C ASP A 171 14.32 -7.61 1.64
N GLY A 172 14.39 -7.18 0.37
CA GLY A 172 14.52 -8.04 -0.81
C GLY A 172 13.25 -8.82 -1.13
N LYS A 173 12.07 -8.33 -0.71
CA LYS A 173 10.78 -9.01 -0.92
C LYS A 173 9.88 -8.22 -1.87
N LYS A 174 9.13 -8.95 -2.68
CA LYS A 174 8.04 -8.41 -3.50
C LYS A 174 6.78 -8.32 -2.65
N GLU A 175 6.34 -7.11 -2.37
CA GLU A 175 5.17 -6.90 -1.52
C GLU A 175 3.88 -7.29 -2.23
N ARG A 176 2.97 -7.90 -1.47
CA ARG A 176 1.65 -8.29 -1.94
C ARG A 176 0.57 -7.60 -1.12
N TYR A 177 -0.44 -7.04 -1.76
CA TYR A 177 -1.52 -6.32 -1.10
C TYR A 177 -2.81 -6.33 -1.91
N ILE A 178 -3.89 -5.87 -1.29
CA ILE A 178 -5.21 -5.72 -1.91
C ILE A 178 -5.40 -4.29 -2.41
N ILE A 179 -6.05 -4.16 -3.56
CA ILE A 179 -6.59 -2.91 -4.07
C ILE A 179 -8.01 -3.13 -4.60
N GLU A 180 -8.90 -2.17 -4.34
CA GLU A 180 -10.26 -2.21 -4.90
C GLU A 180 -10.22 -2.16 -6.43
N ARG A 181 -11.16 -2.83 -7.10
CA ARG A 181 -11.20 -2.90 -8.58
C ARG A 181 -11.19 -1.51 -9.24
N GLY A 182 -12.07 -0.61 -8.82
CA GLY A 182 -12.16 0.74 -9.39
C GLY A 182 -10.88 1.56 -9.12
N ALA A 183 -10.30 1.42 -7.93
CA ALA A 183 -9.02 2.04 -7.59
C ALA A 183 -7.87 1.49 -8.45
N PHE A 184 -7.86 0.18 -8.74
CA PHE A 184 -6.88 -0.45 -9.61
C PHE A 184 -6.95 0.13 -11.02
N GLU A 185 -8.13 0.13 -11.64
CA GLU A 185 -8.36 0.65 -12.99
C GLU A 185 -8.00 2.14 -13.12
N ALA A 186 -8.22 2.92 -12.06
CA ALA A 186 -7.85 4.34 -12.04
C ALA A 186 -6.34 4.59 -11.81
N THR A 187 -5.61 3.61 -11.30
CA THR A 187 -4.21 3.74 -10.85
C THR A 187 -3.23 3.06 -11.78
N TYR A 188 -3.63 1.98 -12.44
CA TYR A 188 -2.77 1.10 -13.23
C TYR A 188 -3.21 1.04 -14.68
N LYS A 189 -2.23 0.90 -15.58
CA LYS A 189 -2.45 0.55 -16.98
C LYS A 189 -1.76 -0.76 -17.29
N LYS A 190 -2.39 -1.60 -18.12
CA LYS A 190 -1.75 -2.83 -18.62
C LYS A 190 -0.54 -2.45 -19.45
N ASP A 191 0.59 -3.09 -19.19
CA ASP A 191 1.79 -2.91 -20.00
C ASP A 191 1.60 -3.64 -21.32
N SER A 192 1.87 -2.93 -22.42
CA SER A 192 1.87 -3.53 -23.75
C SER A 192 2.94 -4.62 -23.77
N GLN A 193 2.59 -5.85 -24.16
CA GLN A 193 3.62 -6.82 -24.53
C GLN A 193 4.39 -6.20 -25.70
N THR A 194 5.65 -5.82 -25.49
CA THR A 194 6.56 -5.60 -26.60
C THR A 194 6.74 -6.97 -27.24
N ALA A 195 5.99 -7.24 -28.30
CA ALA A 195 6.34 -8.32 -29.21
C ALA A 195 7.78 -8.05 -29.63
N GLY A 196 8.70 -8.94 -29.27
CA GLY A 196 10.08 -8.83 -29.69
C GLY A 196 10.12 -8.75 -31.21
N GLU A 197 10.63 -7.64 -31.73
CA GLU A 197 11.11 -7.59 -33.10
C GLU A 197 12.45 -8.33 -33.12
N GLU A 198 12.46 -9.53 -33.70
CA GLU A 198 13.67 -10.14 -34.28
C GLU A 198 14.11 -9.39 -35.53
#